data_AF-A0A973B8D6-F1
#
_entry.id   AF-A0A973B8D6-F1
#
_cell.length_a   1.000
_cell.length_b   1.000
_cell.length_c   1.000
_cell.angle_alpha   90.00
_cell.angle_beta   90.00
_cell.angle_gamma   90.00
#
_symmetry.space_group_name_H-M   'P 1'
#
loop_
_entity.id
_entity.type
_entity.pdbx_description
1 polymer ?
#
loop_
_entity_poly.entity_id
_entity_poly.type
_entity_poly.pdbx_seq_one_letter_code
_entity_poly.pdbx_strand_id
1 'polypeptide(L)'
;MSLQTRDLAEANRRKFKAVAELKRVIAEAGIGDSGVEGWRSSMRDAVESNNEDQAYLIHSLAEDWATAQIPKIGEDAASTLFKKAIETRDSLSELTAQYIANGGFGLDATRKHSKALKDFVIFMRHDHPPILYADRELLAFTDSVVNGPLAPNTKRDRLSSLGGFWRWLEQRLHAPKGSNPFTGITVRGGTVDDVRAFNPTEVVHVLSSTFSHEWQKDIFKVLLLTGARPNEVCSLRHCDIDTKAKTFTISDSKTDAGVRKLPYRHPVLAAIFNK
;
A
#
# COMPACT_ATOMS: atom_id res chain seq x y z
N MET A 1 17.17 -6.81 39.13
CA MET A 1 16.45 -7.05 40.41
C MET A 1 17.39 -7.69 41.44
N SER A 2 17.76 -6.97 42.51
CA SER A 2 18.46 -7.57 43.66
C SER A 2 17.42 -8.17 44.60
N LEU A 3 17.48 -9.47 44.88
CA LEU A 3 16.47 -10.19 45.67
C LEU A 3 16.50 -9.90 47.18
N GLN A 4 17.36 -8.97 47.63
CA GLN A 4 17.49 -8.49 49.01
C GLN A 4 17.45 -9.62 50.07
N THR A 5 18.18 -10.70 49.84
CA THR A 5 18.34 -11.78 50.83
C THR A 5 19.73 -12.40 50.70
N ARG A 6 20.33 -12.72 51.85
CA ARG A 6 21.62 -13.44 51.95
C ARG A 6 21.43 -14.95 52.01
N ASP A 7 20.19 -15.43 52.02
CA ASP A 7 19.83 -16.85 52.05
C ASP A 7 19.46 -17.34 50.63
N LEU A 8 20.23 -18.32 50.16
CA LEU A 8 20.10 -18.94 48.85
C LEU A 8 18.73 -19.63 48.65
N ALA A 9 18.16 -20.21 49.70
CA ALA A 9 16.87 -20.89 49.64
C ALA A 9 15.71 -19.89 49.45
N GLU A 10 15.76 -18.80 50.22
CA GLU A 10 14.82 -17.67 50.14
C GLU A 10 14.95 -16.95 48.78
N ALA A 11 16.17 -16.76 48.28
CA ALA A 11 16.43 -16.18 46.96
C ALA A 11 15.83 -17.05 45.84
N ASN A 12 16.02 -18.37 45.91
CA ASN A 12 15.46 -19.29 44.93
C ASN A 12 13.93 -19.31 44.98
N ARG A 13 13.30 -19.28 46.15
CA ARG A 13 11.82 -19.16 46.27
C ARG A 13 11.29 -17.88 45.62
N ARG A 14 11.91 -16.74 45.89
CA ARG A 14 11.50 -15.45 45.31
C ARG A 14 11.71 -15.43 43.80
N LYS A 15 12.81 -16.00 43.31
CA LYS A 15 13.07 -16.21 41.88
C LYS A 15 11.99 -17.07 41.24
N PHE A 16 11.66 -18.23 41.81
CA PHE A 16 10.64 -19.12 41.24
C PHE A 16 9.24 -18.51 41.27
N LYS A 17 8.90 -17.73 42.31
CA LYS A 17 7.64 -17.00 42.38
C LYS A 17 7.55 -15.91 41.32
N ALA A 18 8.62 -15.13 41.13
CA ALA A 18 8.70 -14.15 40.05
C ALA A 18 8.59 -14.85 38.69
N VAL A 19 9.35 -15.92 38.45
CA VAL A 19 9.28 -16.71 37.20
C VAL A 19 7.88 -17.28 36.96
N ALA A 20 7.17 -17.74 38.00
CA ALA A 20 5.81 -18.24 37.87
C ALA A 20 4.79 -17.13 37.56
N GLU A 21 4.91 -15.96 38.21
CA GLU A 21 4.09 -14.79 37.91
C GLU A 21 4.33 -14.31 36.48
N LEU A 22 5.60 -14.27 36.06
CA LEU A 22 6.00 -13.91 34.70
C LEU A 22 5.47 -14.94 33.68
N LYS A 23 5.55 -16.24 33.97
CA LYS A 23 4.94 -17.30 33.15
C LYS A 23 3.42 -17.18 33.04
N ARG A 24 2.75 -16.70 34.09
CA ARG A 24 1.31 -16.44 34.08
C ARG A 24 0.97 -15.25 33.18
N VAL A 25 1.72 -14.14 33.28
CA VAL A 25 1.55 -12.98 32.40
C VAL A 25 1.80 -13.35 30.93
N ILE A 26 2.80 -14.19 30.63
CA ILE A 26 3.06 -14.72 29.28
C ILE A 26 1.88 -15.54 28.75
N ALA A 27 1.27 -16.38 29.60
CA ALA A 27 0.13 -17.21 29.23
C ALA A 27 -1.15 -16.37 29.02
N GLU A 28 -1.37 -15.36 29.87
CA GLU A 28 -2.48 -14.40 29.72
C GLU A 28 -2.30 -13.50 28.48
N ALA A 29 -1.05 -13.20 28.09
CA ALA A 29 -0.73 -12.44 26.88
C ALA A 29 -0.62 -13.30 25.59
N GLY A 30 -0.76 -14.63 25.68
CA GLY A 30 -0.75 -15.52 24.52
C GLY A 30 0.62 -15.69 23.81
N ILE A 31 1.71 -15.24 24.44
CA ILE A 31 3.03 -15.10 23.82
C ILE A 31 3.71 -16.45 23.53
N GLY A 32 3.31 -17.51 24.25
CA GLY A 32 3.95 -18.83 24.17
C GLY A 32 3.70 -19.63 22.89
N ASP A 33 2.67 -19.29 22.10
CA ASP A 33 2.25 -20.04 20.90
C ASP A 33 2.09 -19.14 19.65
N SER A 34 2.33 -17.83 19.80
CA SER A 34 2.02 -16.80 18.79
C SER A 34 3.10 -16.60 17.72
N GLY A 35 4.20 -17.35 17.77
CA GLY A 35 5.35 -17.15 16.88
C GLY A 35 6.00 -15.77 17.04
N VAL A 36 6.84 -15.39 16.08
CA VAL A 36 7.61 -14.12 16.07
C VAL A 36 6.71 -12.89 16.24
N GLU A 37 5.51 -12.91 15.65
CA GLU A 37 4.64 -11.75 15.60
C GLU A 37 4.05 -11.40 16.97
N GLY A 38 3.66 -12.39 17.78
CA GLY A 38 3.16 -12.10 19.12
C GLY A 38 4.24 -11.62 20.08
N TRP A 39 5.49 -12.11 19.93
CA TRP A 39 6.63 -11.53 20.64
C TRP A 39 6.83 -10.05 20.29
N ARG A 40 6.76 -9.75 18.99
CA ARG A 40 6.97 -8.41 18.46
C ARG A 40 5.88 -7.43 18.89
N SER A 41 4.62 -7.85 18.84
CA SER A 41 3.48 -7.07 19.35
C SER A 41 3.67 -6.75 20.84
N SER A 42 4.01 -7.77 21.64
CA SER A 42 4.20 -7.59 23.08
C SER A 42 5.35 -6.65 23.39
N MET A 43 6.46 -6.77 22.65
CA MET A 43 7.62 -5.89 22.79
C MET A 43 7.25 -4.44 22.44
N ARG A 44 6.45 -4.23 21.39
CA ARG A 44 5.94 -2.91 21.00
C ARG A 44 5.06 -2.32 22.08
N ASP A 45 4.08 -3.07 22.58
CA ASP A 45 3.17 -2.62 23.63
C ASP A 45 3.91 -2.20 24.90
N ALA A 46 4.93 -2.98 25.29
CA ALA A 46 5.77 -2.68 26.45
C ALA A 46 6.58 -1.38 26.26
N VAL A 47 7.14 -1.17 25.07
CA VAL A 47 7.91 0.04 24.75
C VAL A 47 7.00 1.27 24.62
N GLU A 48 5.84 1.15 23.96
CA GLU A 48 4.86 2.23 23.82
C GLU A 48 4.26 2.64 25.18
N SER A 49 4.07 1.67 26.08
CA SER A 49 3.61 1.91 27.45
C SER A 49 4.71 2.38 28.41
N ASN A 50 5.95 2.53 27.92
CA ASN A 50 7.14 2.88 28.71
C ASN A 50 7.35 1.95 29.93
N ASN A 51 7.05 0.65 29.77
CA ASN A 51 7.18 -0.37 30.81
C ASN A 51 8.50 -1.13 30.64
N GLU A 52 9.58 -0.58 31.19
CA GLU A 52 10.94 -1.13 31.05
C GLU A 52 11.08 -2.54 31.61
N ASP A 53 10.42 -2.85 32.74
CA ASP A 53 10.46 -4.19 33.35
C ASP A 53 9.81 -5.24 32.45
N GLN A 54 8.70 -4.88 31.81
CA GLN A 54 8.03 -5.76 30.85
C GLN A 54 8.85 -5.92 29.56
N ALA A 55 9.47 -4.85 29.05
CA ALA A 55 10.34 -4.93 27.87
C ALA A 55 11.58 -5.81 28.12
N TYR A 56 12.22 -5.67 29.30
CA TYR A 56 13.34 -6.51 29.71
C TYR A 56 12.95 -7.99 29.80
N LEU A 57 11.79 -8.26 30.40
CA LEU A 57 11.27 -9.61 30.49
C LEU A 57 11.04 -10.21 29.09
N ILE A 58 10.33 -9.49 28.22
CA ILE A 58 10.01 -9.96 26.87
C ILE A 58 11.30 -10.25 26.09
N HIS A 59 12.31 -9.38 26.19
CA HIS A 59 13.61 -9.60 25.59
C HIS A 59 14.27 -10.89 26.09
N SER A 60 14.37 -11.09 27.41
CA SER A 60 14.97 -12.30 27.99
C SER A 60 14.24 -13.57 27.55
N LEU A 61 12.92 -13.55 27.50
CA LEU A 61 12.13 -14.71 27.12
C LEU A 61 12.19 -14.99 25.62
N ALA A 62 12.22 -13.96 24.78
CA ALA A 62 12.40 -14.10 23.34
C ALA A 62 13.78 -14.72 23.02
N GLU A 63 14.80 -14.39 23.80
CA GLU A 63 16.14 -14.98 23.70
C GLU A 63 16.13 -16.47 24.06
N ASP A 64 15.50 -16.84 25.19
CA ASP A 64 15.31 -18.24 25.60
C ASP A 64 14.51 -19.03 24.54
N TRP A 65 13.43 -18.44 24.03
CA TRP A 65 12.58 -19.04 22.99
C TRP A 65 13.34 -19.28 21.69
N ALA A 66 14.11 -18.30 21.23
CA ALA A 66 14.92 -18.43 20.02
C ALA A 66 16.03 -19.47 20.18
N THR A 67 16.69 -19.48 21.35
CA THR A 67 17.72 -20.48 21.70
C THR A 67 17.14 -21.90 21.66
N ALA A 68 15.91 -22.09 22.14
CA ALA A 68 15.22 -23.37 22.06
C ALA A 68 14.91 -23.82 20.62
N GLN A 69 14.94 -22.93 19.63
CA GLN A 69 14.76 -23.29 18.21
C GLN A 69 16.07 -23.73 17.54
N ILE A 70 17.26 -23.44 18.10
CA ILE A 70 18.56 -23.76 17.48
C ILE A 70 18.64 -25.21 16.97
N PRO A 71 18.22 -26.25 17.72
CA PRO A 71 18.29 -27.64 17.24
C PRO A 71 17.45 -27.92 15.98
N LYS A 72 16.45 -27.08 15.68
CA LYS A 72 15.52 -27.27 14.56
C LYS A 72 15.92 -26.48 13.32
N ILE A 73 16.44 -25.27 13.50
CA ILE A 73 16.65 -24.30 12.41
C ILE A 73 18.09 -23.83 12.26
N GLY A 74 18.98 -24.20 13.20
CA GLY A 74 20.35 -23.72 13.27
C GLY A 74 20.49 -22.38 14.00
N GLU A 75 21.73 -22.07 14.38
CA GLU A 75 22.08 -20.91 15.20
C GLU A 75 21.81 -19.56 14.50
N ASP A 76 22.20 -19.44 13.23
CA ASP A 76 22.00 -18.22 12.44
C ASP A 76 20.52 -17.87 12.25
N ALA A 77 19.68 -18.89 12.00
CA ALA A 77 18.24 -18.71 11.84
C ALA A 77 17.57 -18.36 13.18
N ALA A 78 17.99 -18.97 14.28
CA ALA A 78 17.52 -18.63 15.63
C ALA A 78 17.89 -17.19 16.03
N SER A 79 19.12 -16.76 15.75
CA SER A 79 19.55 -15.37 15.97
C SER A 79 18.69 -14.38 15.15
N THR A 80 18.37 -14.73 13.91
CA THR A 80 17.49 -13.93 13.05
C THR A 80 16.06 -13.88 13.59
N LEU A 81 15.53 -14.99 14.11
CA LEU A 81 14.21 -15.03 14.75
C LEU A 81 14.16 -14.14 16.00
N PHE A 82 15.18 -14.22 16.85
CA PHE A 82 15.28 -13.38 18.04
C PHE A 82 15.25 -11.89 17.70
N LYS A 83 16.10 -11.46 16.75
CA LYS A 83 16.14 -10.06 16.30
C LYS A 83 14.78 -9.59 15.80
N LYS A 84 14.06 -10.41 15.04
CA LYS A 84 12.71 -10.08 14.56
C LYS A 84 11.68 -10.00 15.69
N ALA A 85 11.79 -10.89 16.68
CA ALA A 85 10.86 -10.95 17.80
C ALA A 85 10.94 -9.72 18.72
N ILE A 86 12.11 -9.07 18.80
CA ILE A 86 12.32 -7.87 19.63
C ILE A 86 12.28 -6.56 18.83
N GLU A 87 12.17 -6.62 17.50
CA GLU A 87 12.16 -5.43 16.63
C GLU A 87 10.86 -4.65 16.77
N THR A 88 10.93 -3.47 17.37
CA THR A 88 9.75 -2.63 17.65
C THR A 88 9.31 -1.80 16.45
N ARG A 89 10.19 -1.60 15.46
CA ARG A 89 9.88 -0.81 14.27
C ARG A 89 9.19 -1.65 13.22
N ASP A 90 8.18 -1.09 12.56
CA ASP A 90 7.53 -1.74 11.42
C ASP A 90 8.51 -2.01 10.27
N SER A 91 8.34 -3.15 9.62
CA SER A 91 9.10 -3.53 8.44
C SER A 91 8.62 -2.73 7.22
N LEU A 92 9.44 -2.72 6.16
CA LEU A 92 9.03 -2.10 4.91
C LEU A 92 7.69 -2.66 4.41
N SER A 93 7.51 -3.98 4.41
CA SER A 93 6.28 -4.63 3.92
C SER A 93 5.05 -4.23 4.71
N GLU A 94 5.15 -4.18 6.04
CA GLU A 94 4.07 -3.74 6.92
C GLU A 94 3.68 -2.28 6.64
N LEU A 95 4.68 -1.41 6.52
CA LEU A 95 4.46 0.00 6.22
C LEU A 95 3.85 0.22 4.84
N THR A 96 4.21 -0.59 3.84
CA THR A 96 3.53 -0.53 2.53
C THR A 96 2.07 -0.95 2.63
N ALA A 97 1.74 -1.98 3.41
CA ALA A 97 0.37 -2.42 3.62
C ALA A 97 -0.45 -1.35 4.36
N GLN A 98 0.10 -0.76 5.42
CA GLN A 98 -0.52 0.34 6.16
C GLN A 98 -0.75 1.56 5.26
N TYR A 99 0.22 1.94 4.44
CA TYR A 99 0.09 3.07 3.52
C TYR A 99 -1.04 2.86 2.51
N ILE A 100 -1.15 1.66 1.94
CA ILE A 100 -2.22 1.33 1.00
C ILE A 100 -3.58 1.32 1.68
N ALA A 101 -3.69 0.73 2.88
CA ALA A 101 -4.93 0.65 3.63
C ALA A 101 -5.42 2.05 4.08
N ASN A 102 -4.51 2.91 4.50
CA ASN A 102 -4.82 4.23 5.07
C ASN A 102 -4.85 5.37 4.04
N GLY A 103 -4.47 5.10 2.79
CA GLY A 103 -4.27 6.13 1.78
C GLY A 103 -5.54 6.72 1.17
N GLY A 104 -6.71 6.09 1.37
CA GLY A 104 -7.99 6.57 0.82
C GLY A 104 -8.03 6.61 -0.72
N PHE A 105 -7.19 5.79 -1.37
CA PHE A 105 -7.06 5.77 -2.83
C PHE A 105 -8.26 5.09 -3.50
N GLY A 106 -8.69 5.60 -4.65
CA GLY A 106 -9.60 4.87 -5.53
C GLY A 106 -8.94 3.60 -6.12
N LEU A 107 -9.73 2.61 -6.54
CA LEU A 107 -9.26 1.28 -6.96
C LEU A 107 -8.07 1.28 -7.92
N ASP A 108 -8.12 2.12 -8.97
CA ASP A 108 -7.02 2.21 -9.95
C ASP A 108 -5.74 2.78 -9.36
N ALA A 109 -5.86 3.80 -8.50
CA ALA A 109 -4.72 4.38 -7.82
C ALA A 109 -4.11 3.37 -6.84
N THR A 110 -4.95 2.67 -6.07
CA THR A 110 -4.53 1.56 -5.20
C THR A 110 -3.73 0.53 -5.98
N ARG A 111 -4.23 0.06 -7.12
CA ARG A 111 -3.53 -0.91 -7.98
C ARG A 111 -2.15 -0.39 -8.43
N LYS A 112 -2.05 0.87 -8.85
CA LYS A 112 -0.78 1.48 -9.28
C LYS A 112 0.21 1.57 -8.12
N HIS A 113 -0.22 2.10 -6.97
CA HIS A 113 0.61 2.23 -5.77
C HIS A 113 1.08 0.85 -5.28
N SER A 114 0.16 -0.11 -5.13
CA SER A 114 0.48 -1.46 -4.67
C SER A 114 1.49 -2.16 -5.59
N LYS A 115 1.38 -1.99 -6.91
CA LYS A 115 2.36 -2.56 -7.84
C LYS A 115 3.75 -1.93 -7.66
N ALA A 116 3.83 -0.60 -7.56
CA ALA A 116 5.10 0.08 -7.38
C ALA A 116 5.78 -0.31 -6.06
N LEU A 117 5.01 -0.37 -4.97
CA LEU A 117 5.51 -0.74 -3.64
C LEU A 117 5.91 -2.21 -3.56
N LYS A 118 5.13 -3.11 -4.18
CA LYS A 118 5.48 -4.54 -4.25
C LYS A 118 6.80 -4.75 -4.99
N ASP A 119 6.97 -4.10 -6.14
CA ASP A 119 8.21 -4.18 -6.91
C ASP A 119 9.41 -3.63 -6.09
N PHE A 120 9.18 -2.57 -5.29
CA PHE A 120 10.19 -2.02 -4.38
C PHE A 120 10.56 -3.00 -3.26
N VAL A 121 9.59 -3.56 -2.54
CA VAL A 121 9.83 -4.58 -1.50
C VAL A 121 10.61 -5.78 -2.05
N ILE A 122 10.22 -6.28 -3.22
CA ILE A 122 10.91 -7.40 -3.88
C ILE A 122 12.37 -7.02 -4.19
N PHE A 123 12.62 -5.81 -4.68
CA PHE A 123 13.96 -5.38 -5.04
C PHE A 123 14.88 -5.24 -3.82
N MET A 124 14.36 -4.75 -2.69
CA MET A 124 15.18 -4.55 -1.48
C MET A 124 15.69 -5.86 -0.89
N ARG A 125 15.10 -7.01 -1.25
CA ARG A 125 15.46 -8.40 -0.84
C ARG A 125 15.36 -8.71 0.65
N HIS A 126 15.46 -7.70 1.50
CA HIS A 126 15.39 -7.77 2.94
C HIS A 126 14.25 -6.88 3.42
N ASP A 127 13.41 -7.44 4.30
CA ASP A 127 12.26 -6.75 4.88
C ASP A 127 12.64 -6.16 6.24
N HIS A 128 13.25 -4.98 6.22
CA HIS A 128 13.77 -4.31 7.41
C HIS A 128 13.12 -2.92 7.54
N PRO A 129 13.18 -2.29 8.72
CA PRO A 129 12.70 -0.92 8.90
C PRO A 129 13.36 0.06 7.90
N PRO A 130 12.60 1.00 7.29
CA PRO A 130 13.13 1.86 6.24
C PRO A 130 14.38 2.67 6.60
N ILE A 131 14.52 3.06 7.86
CA ILE A 131 15.70 3.76 8.40
C ILE A 131 17.01 2.97 8.31
N LEU A 132 16.96 1.65 8.10
CA LEU A 132 18.14 0.80 7.97
C LEU A 132 18.65 0.68 6.54
N TYR A 133 17.89 1.12 5.53
CA TYR A 133 18.35 1.06 4.15
C TYR A 133 19.43 2.10 3.90
N ALA A 134 20.51 1.68 3.26
CA ALA A 134 21.56 2.59 2.85
C ALA A 134 21.12 3.41 1.63
N ASP A 135 21.53 4.68 1.55
CA ASP A 135 21.24 5.56 0.42
C ASP A 135 21.61 4.92 -0.93
N ARG A 136 22.72 4.18 -0.98
CA ARG A 136 23.16 3.46 -2.17
C ARG A 136 22.14 2.43 -2.66
N GLU A 137 21.46 1.73 -1.75
CA GLU A 137 20.45 0.72 -2.12
C GLU A 137 19.19 1.39 -2.68
N LEU A 138 18.76 2.49 -2.04
CA LEU A 138 17.62 3.28 -2.48
C LEU A 138 17.85 3.93 -3.86
N LEU A 139 19.06 4.44 -4.09
CA LEU A 139 19.50 4.94 -5.39
C LEU A 139 19.58 3.83 -6.43
N ALA A 140 20.10 2.65 -6.08
CA ALA A 140 20.15 1.51 -7.00
C ALA A 140 18.75 1.08 -7.47
N PHE A 141 17.75 1.09 -6.58
CA PHE A 141 16.37 0.85 -6.99
C PHE A 141 15.86 1.95 -7.93
N THR A 142 16.11 3.21 -7.56
CA THR A 142 15.73 4.37 -8.37
C THR A 142 16.28 4.26 -9.79
N ASP A 143 17.57 3.96 -9.92
CA ASP A 143 18.25 3.76 -11.20
C ASP A 143 17.66 2.58 -11.97
N SER A 144 17.28 1.49 -11.28
CA SER A 144 16.62 0.34 -11.93
C SER A 144 15.27 0.73 -12.56
N VAL A 145 14.53 1.65 -11.94
CA VAL A 145 13.27 2.16 -12.49
C VAL A 145 13.53 3.12 -13.64
N VAL A 146 14.47 4.06 -13.49
CA VAL A 146 14.78 5.09 -14.48
C VAL A 146 15.39 4.49 -15.75
N ASN A 147 16.34 3.56 -15.60
CA ASN A 147 17.07 2.93 -16.71
C ASN A 147 16.41 1.64 -17.20
N GLY A 148 15.38 1.15 -16.51
CA GLY A 148 14.65 -0.05 -16.89
C GLY A 148 13.85 0.09 -18.20
N PRO A 149 13.27 -1.02 -18.70
CA PRO A 149 12.57 -1.08 -19.99
C PRO A 149 11.17 -0.45 -20.00
N LEU A 150 10.75 0.18 -18.90
CA LEU A 150 9.41 0.73 -18.75
C LEU A 150 9.20 1.98 -19.62
N ALA A 151 7.96 2.19 -20.07
CA ALA A 151 7.58 3.43 -20.73
C ALA A 151 7.79 4.65 -19.81
N PRO A 152 8.17 5.83 -20.33
CA PRO A 152 8.46 7.01 -19.52
C PRO A 152 7.32 7.44 -18.56
N ASN A 153 6.07 7.39 -19.01
CA ASN A 153 4.92 7.68 -18.14
C ASN A 153 4.78 6.67 -17.01
N THR A 154 5.01 5.39 -17.28
CA THR A 154 5.00 4.33 -16.26
C THR A 154 6.12 4.52 -15.23
N LYS A 155 7.31 4.96 -15.66
CA LYS A 155 8.42 5.29 -14.75
C LYS A 155 8.04 6.44 -13.81
N ARG A 156 7.44 7.52 -14.34
CA ARG A 156 6.96 8.64 -13.53
C ARG A 156 5.88 8.22 -12.54
N ASP A 157 4.91 7.43 -12.96
CA ASP A 157 3.84 6.93 -12.10
C ASP A 157 4.41 6.11 -10.92
N ARG A 158 5.43 5.26 -11.19
CA ARG A 158 6.12 4.50 -10.14
C ARG A 158 6.88 5.40 -9.18
N LEU A 159 7.72 6.30 -9.70
CA LEU A 159 8.52 7.21 -8.86
C LEU A 159 7.63 8.16 -8.06
N SER A 160 6.52 8.64 -8.62
CA SER A 160 5.53 9.45 -7.92
C SER A 160 4.87 8.66 -6.78
N SER A 161 4.50 7.39 -7.03
CA SER A 161 3.92 6.50 -6.03
C SER A 161 4.86 6.27 -4.85
N LEU A 162 6.13 5.99 -5.14
CA LEU A 162 7.16 5.75 -4.13
C LEU A 162 7.55 7.03 -3.40
N GLY A 163 7.62 8.16 -4.10
CA GLY A 163 7.85 9.47 -3.50
C GLY A 163 6.74 9.84 -2.53
N GLY A 164 5.47 9.57 -2.86
CA GLY A 164 4.34 9.74 -1.95
C GLY A 164 4.44 8.86 -0.71
N PHE A 165 4.73 7.57 -0.89
CA PHE A 165 4.96 6.63 0.21
C PHE A 165 6.11 7.06 1.13
N TRP A 166 7.25 7.47 0.57
CA TRP A 166 8.39 7.86 1.39
C TRP A 166 8.13 9.15 2.17
N ARG A 167 7.42 10.14 1.60
CA ARG A 167 6.96 11.30 2.38
C ARG A 167 6.07 10.89 3.54
N TRP A 168 5.20 9.90 3.35
CA TRP A 168 4.36 9.35 4.41
C TRP A 168 5.20 8.70 5.52
N LEU A 169 6.30 8.01 5.17
CA LEU A 169 7.27 7.48 6.13
C LEU A 169 7.97 8.58 6.93
N GLU A 170 8.46 9.64 6.25
CA GLU A 170 9.14 10.77 6.89
C GLU A 170 8.23 11.50 7.89
N GLN A 171 6.95 11.69 7.55
CA GLN A 171 5.96 12.33 8.41
C GLN A 171 5.69 11.53 9.69
N ARG A 172 5.88 10.20 9.63
CA ARG A 172 5.68 9.27 10.75
C ARG A 172 6.97 8.80 11.40
N LEU A 173 8.10 9.43 11.04
CA LEU A 173 9.42 9.15 11.61
C LEU A 173 9.95 7.73 11.34
N HIS A 174 9.40 7.02 10.35
CA HIS A 174 9.94 5.73 9.89
C HIS A 174 11.16 5.90 8.98
N ALA A 175 11.35 7.10 8.42
CA ALA A 175 12.53 7.50 7.66
C ALA A 175 12.98 8.92 8.09
N PRO A 176 14.28 9.25 8.00
CA PRO A 176 14.77 10.60 8.30
C PRO A 176 14.10 11.66 7.42
N LYS A 177 13.77 12.82 7.96
CA LYS A 177 13.13 13.91 7.19
C LYS A 177 14.05 14.40 6.07
N GLY A 178 13.50 14.55 4.87
CA GLY A 178 14.25 15.04 3.70
C GLY A 178 15.17 13.99 3.08
N SER A 179 15.03 12.72 3.45
CA SER A 179 15.81 11.60 2.90
C SER A 179 15.16 10.96 1.67
N ASN A 180 14.02 11.50 1.19
CA ASN A 180 13.26 10.90 0.10
C ASN A 180 14.07 10.71 -1.21
N PRO A 181 14.46 9.46 -1.53
CA PRO A 181 15.33 9.17 -2.67
C PRO A 181 14.59 9.29 -4.01
N PHE A 182 13.25 9.35 -3.98
CA PHE A 182 12.40 9.36 -5.16
C PHE A 182 12.00 10.79 -5.59
N THR A 183 12.53 11.81 -4.93
CA THR A 183 12.27 13.22 -5.26
C THR A 183 13.37 13.79 -6.16
N GLY A 184 13.02 14.81 -6.97
CA GLY A 184 13.99 15.46 -7.87
C GLY A 184 14.42 14.65 -9.10
N ILE A 185 13.94 13.42 -9.27
CA ILE A 185 14.28 12.58 -10.42
C ILE A 185 13.52 13.04 -11.67
N THR A 186 14.26 13.34 -12.73
CA THR A 186 13.68 13.71 -14.02
C THR A 186 13.75 12.53 -14.99
N VAL A 187 12.59 11.94 -15.30
CA VAL A 187 12.47 10.95 -16.38
C VAL A 187 12.31 11.68 -17.72
N ARG A 188 13.30 11.54 -18.61
CA ARG A 188 13.27 12.10 -19.97
C ARG A 188 12.44 11.22 -20.92
N GLY A 189 11.89 11.84 -21.97
CA GLY A 189 11.10 11.16 -22.99
C GLY A 189 9.63 10.97 -22.61
N GLY A 190 8.87 10.24 -23.41
CA GLY A 190 7.42 10.12 -23.25
C GLY A 190 6.78 10.74 -24.47
N THR A 191 6.39 9.87 -25.40
CA THR A 191 5.49 10.26 -26.46
C THR A 191 4.11 10.41 -25.82
N VAL A 192 3.47 11.56 -26.06
CA VAL A 192 2.04 11.48 -26.33
C VAL A 192 2.01 10.60 -27.56
N ASP A 193 1.46 9.38 -27.47
CA ASP A 193 1.22 8.60 -28.67
C ASP A 193 0.56 9.54 -29.69
N ASP A 194 0.86 9.39 -30.97
CA ASP A 194 0.25 10.22 -32.00
C ASP A 194 -1.23 9.83 -32.11
N VAL A 195 -2.02 10.29 -31.14
CA VAL A 195 -3.44 10.00 -30.98
C VAL A 195 -4.12 10.86 -32.03
N ARG A 196 -4.34 10.25 -33.20
CA ARG A 196 -5.15 10.87 -34.24
C ARG A 196 -6.63 10.60 -34.03
N ALA A 197 -7.45 11.53 -34.49
CA ALA A 197 -8.89 11.32 -34.58
C ALA A 197 -9.22 10.23 -35.63
N PHE A 198 -10.36 9.57 -35.43
CA PHE A 198 -10.95 8.72 -36.46
C PHE A 198 -11.35 9.56 -37.67
N ASN A 199 -11.09 9.05 -38.88
CA ASN A 199 -11.66 9.62 -40.09
C ASN A 199 -13.12 9.14 -40.27
N PRO A 200 -13.94 9.82 -41.10
CA PRO A 200 -15.34 9.45 -41.28
C PRO A 200 -15.57 8.00 -41.72
N THR A 201 -14.70 7.44 -42.57
CA THR A 201 -14.81 6.05 -43.04
C THR A 201 -14.59 5.05 -41.90
N GLU A 202 -13.64 5.33 -41.00
CA GLU A 202 -13.40 4.51 -39.81
C GLU A 202 -14.56 4.57 -38.83
N VAL A 203 -15.15 5.76 -38.64
CA VAL A 203 -16.35 5.91 -37.81
C VAL A 203 -17.49 5.06 -38.36
N VAL A 204 -17.73 5.13 -39.68
CA VAL A 204 -18.75 4.29 -40.34
C VAL A 204 -18.42 2.80 -40.16
N HIS A 205 -17.16 2.40 -40.34
CA HIS A 205 -16.73 1.03 -40.16
C HIS A 205 -17.02 0.52 -38.74
N VAL A 206 -16.61 1.26 -37.70
CA VAL A 206 -16.88 0.93 -36.29
C VAL A 206 -18.38 0.85 -36.04
N LEU A 207 -19.18 1.81 -36.52
CA LEU A 207 -20.63 1.80 -36.33
C LEU A 207 -21.33 0.67 -37.11
N SER A 208 -20.76 0.20 -38.22
CA SER A 208 -21.29 -0.92 -39.00
C SER A 208 -20.86 -2.30 -38.50
N SER A 209 -19.88 -2.35 -37.60
CA SER A 209 -19.32 -3.60 -37.09
C SER A 209 -20.28 -4.32 -36.14
N THR A 210 -20.08 -5.64 -36.02
CA THR A 210 -20.80 -6.47 -35.06
C THR A 210 -20.23 -6.25 -33.67
N PHE A 211 -21.09 -5.86 -32.72
CA PHE A 211 -20.76 -5.78 -31.31
C PHE A 211 -21.33 -6.99 -30.57
N SER A 212 -20.70 -7.39 -29.47
CA SER A 212 -21.22 -8.48 -28.62
C SER A 212 -22.57 -8.11 -28.01
N HIS A 213 -22.80 -6.83 -27.73
CA HIS A 213 -24.06 -6.32 -27.25
C HIS A 213 -24.44 -5.01 -27.94
N GLU A 214 -25.72 -4.81 -28.25
CA GLU A 214 -26.20 -3.60 -28.93
C GLU A 214 -25.89 -2.31 -28.15
N TRP A 215 -25.93 -2.36 -26.81
CA TRP A 215 -25.63 -1.20 -25.96
C TRP A 215 -24.20 -0.67 -26.14
N GLN A 216 -23.23 -1.51 -26.55
CA GLN A 216 -21.85 -1.07 -26.79
C GLN A 216 -21.79 -0.07 -27.95
N LYS A 217 -22.61 -0.28 -28.98
CA LYS A 217 -22.75 0.63 -30.12
C LYS A 217 -23.40 1.95 -29.70
N ASP A 218 -24.36 1.91 -28.78
CA ASP A 218 -25.00 3.10 -28.24
C ASP A 218 -24.03 3.94 -27.39
N ILE A 219 -23.18 3.30 -26.58
CA ILE A 219 -22.08 3.99 -25.87
C ILE A 219 -21.15 4.69 -26.86
N PHE A 220 -20.71 4.02 -27.92
CA PHE A 220 -19.82 4.64 -28.90
C PHE A 220 -20.43 5.89 -29.55
N LYS A 221 -21.73 5.86 -29.89
CA LYS A 221 -22.46 7.03 -30.41
C LYS A 221 -22.49 8.16 -29.39
N VAL A 222 -22.70 7.86 -28.10
CA VAL A 222 -22.68 8.86 -27.03
C VAL A 222 -21.30 9.50 -26.91
N LEU A 223 -20.23 8.70 -26.88
CA LEU A 223 -18.85 9.20 -26.80
C LEU A 223 -18.51 10.10 -28.00
N LEU A 224 -18.86 9.66 -29.20
CA LEU A 224 -18.60 10.40 -30.44
C LEU A 224 -19.30 11.76 -30.47
N LEU A 225 -20.56 11.83 -30.02
CA LEU A 225 -21.39 13.04 -30.13
C LEU A 225 -21.26 13.99 -28.93
N THR A 226 -20.74 13.51 -27.80
CA THR A 226 -20.67 14.31 -26.56
C THR A 226 -19.24 14.60 -26.09
N GLY A 227 -18.25 13.83 -26.56
CA GLY A 227 -16.87 13.91 -26.05
C GLY A 227 -16.72 13.50 -24.58
N ALA A 228 -17.74 12.89 -23.99
CA ALA A 228 -17.67 12.35 -22.63
C ALA A 228 -16.65 11.21 -22.54
N ARG A 229 -16.12 10.96 -21.34
CA ARG A 229 -15.19 9.83 -21.13
C ARG A 229 -15.99 8.52 -21.06
N PRO A 230 -15.42 7.38 -21.52
CA PRO A 230 -16.08 6.07 -21.43
C PRO A 230 -16.62 5.76 -20.04
N ASN A 231 -15.82 5.96 -18.99
CA ASN A 231 -16.24 5.69 -17.62
C ASN A 231 -17.37 6.61 -17.15
N GLU A 232 -17.41 7.88 -17.60
CA GLU A 232 -18.50 8.81 -17.25
C GLU A 232 -19.83 8.38 -17.87
N VAL A 233 -19.80 7.84 -19.10
CA VAL A 233 -21.01 7.34 -19.78
C VAL A 233 -21.47 6.01 -19.18
N CYS A 234 -20.53 5.10 -18.93
CA CYS A 234 -20.84 3.78 -18.37
C CYS A 234 -21.32 3.82 -16.91
N SER A 235 -21.10 4.92 -16.19
CA SER A 235 -21.56 5.10 -14.81
C SER A 235 -22.88 5.86 -14.67
N LEU A 236 -23.48 6.34 -15.77
CA LEU A 236 -24.75 7.06 -15.76
C LEU A 236 -25.88 6.21 -15.18
N ARG A 237 -26.71 6.84 -14.37
CA ARG A 237 -27.93 6.26 -13.81
C ARG A 237 -29.16 6.94 -14.41
N HIS A 238 -30.32 6.30 -14.30
CA HIS A 238 -31.58 6.90 -14.76
C HIS A 238 -31.86 8.27 -14.12
N CYS A 239 -31.48 8.48 -12.85
CA CYS A 239 -31.65 9.76 -12.16
C CYS A 239 -30.75 10.88 -12.71
N ASP A 240 -29.71 10.54 -13.47
CA ASP A 240 -28.82 11.53 -14.08
C ASP A 240 -29.40 12.09 -15.39
N ILE A 241 -30.47 11.49 -15.92
CA ILE A 241 -31.09 11.84 -17.21
C ILE A 241 -32.33 12.70 -16.97
N ASP A 242 -32.33 13.91 -17.53
CA ASP A 242 -33.49 14.81 -17.57
C ASP A 242 -34.11 14.79 -18.97
N THR A 243 -35.20 14.04 -19.11
CA THR A 243 -35.94 13.89 -20.37
C THR A 243 -36.71 15.13 -20.79
N LYS A 244 -37.07 16.01 -19.85
CA LYS A 244 -37.75 17.28 -20.15
C LYS A 244 -36.75 18.30 -20.70
N ALA A 245 -35.61 18.45 -20.04
CA ALA A 245 -34.55 19.36 -20.48
C ALA A 245 -33.71 18.79 -21.65
N LYS A 246 -33.83 17.49 -21.92
CA LYS A 246 -32.98 16.73 -22.87
C LYS A 246 -31.49 16.86 -22.54
N THR A 247 -31.16 16.66 -21.26
CA THR A 247 -29.78 16.70 -20.76
C THR A 247 -29.48 15.48 -19.89
N PHE A 248 -28.23 15.08 -19.78
CA PHE A 248 -27.77 14.15 -18.75
C PHE A 248 -26.63 14.78 -17.95
N THR A 249 -26.49 14.37 -16.70
CA THR A 249 -25.52 14.95 -15.76
C THR A 249 -24.39 13.96 -15.52
N ILE A 250 -23.15 14.40 -15.73
CA ILE A 250 -21.97 13.68 -15.25
C ILE A 250 -21.74 14.17 -13.83
N SER A 251 -22.01 13.31 -12.85
CA SER A 251 -21.93 13.61 -11.42
C SER A 251 -20.69 13.00 -10.76
N ASP A 252 -20.15 11.91 -11.32
CA ASP A 252 -18.97 11.23 -10.80
C ASP A 252 -17.68 11.91 -11.30
N SER A 253 -17.22 12.91 -10.54
CA SER A 253 -15.95 13.59 -10.81
C SER A 253 -15.18 13.93 -9.54
N LYS A 254 -13.85 14.01 -9.68
CA LYS A 254 -12.94 14.36 -8.57
C LYS A 254 -13.02 15.84 -8.16
N THR A 255 -13.57 16.70 -9.01
CA THR A 255 -13.70 18.14 -8.76
C THR A 255 -15.08 18.62 -9.18
N ASP A 256 -15.59 19.66 -8.51
CA ASP A 256 -16.86 20.30 -8.86
C ASP A 256 -16.88 20.78 -10.31
N ALA A 257 -15.72 21.21 -10.83
CA ALA A 257 -15.56 21.61 -12.23
C ALA A 257 -15.78 20.46 -13.23
N GLY A 258 -15.63 19.21 -12.80
CA GLY A 258 -15.90 18.05 -13.64
C GLY A 258 -17.37 17.63 -13.67
N VAL A 259 -18.17 18.12 -12.72
CA VAL A 259 -19.63 17.93 -12.70
C VAL A 259 -20.25 18.83 -13.76
N ARG A 260 -20.92 18.24 -14.76
CA ARG A 260 -21.43 18.99 -15.90
C ARG A 260 -22.68 18.36 -16.49
N LYS A 261 -23.54 19.22 -17.03
CA LYS A 261 -24.72 18.81 -17.81
C LYS A 261 -24.40 18.83 -19.29
N LEU A 262 -24.66 17.72 -19.97
CA LEU A 262 -24.47 17.57 -21.41
C LEU A 262 -25.83 17.46 -22.11
N PRO A 263 -26.07 18.22 -23.19
CA PRO A 263 -27.30 18.11 -23.97
C PRO A 263 -27.29 16.85 -24.83
N TYR A 264 -28.45 16.21 -24.98
CA TYR A 264 -28.62 15.07 -25.88
C TYR A 264 -29.67 15.32 -26.99
N ARG A 265 -29.82 16.59 -27.39
CA ARG A 265 -30.83 17.00 -28.40
C ARG A 265 -30.63 16.39 -29.79
N HIS A 266 -29.45 15.85 -30.09
CA HIS A 266 -29.19 15.16 -31.35
C HIS A 266 -30.13 13.94 -31.50
N PRO A 267 -30.77 13.72 -32.67
CA PRO A 267 -31.78 12.67 -32.84
C PRO A 267 -31.28 11.27 -32.45
N VAL A 268 -30.03 10.96 -32.77
CA VAL A 268 -29.39 9.68 -32.39
C VAL A 268 -29.29 9.52 -30.88
N LEU A 269 -28.93 10.57 -30.14
CA LEU A 269 -28.84 10.50 -28.68
C LEU A 269 -30.22 10.46 -28.04
N ALA A 270 -31.18 11.21 -28.56
CA ALA A 270 -32.57 11.17 -28.11
C ALA A 270 -33.17 9.76 -28.27
N ALA A 271 -32.87 9.05 -29.36
CA ALA A 271 -33.29 7.67 -29.57
C ALA A 271 -32.63 6.66 -28.60
N ILE A 272 -31.52 7.02 -27.97
CA ILE A 272 -30.84 6.19 -26.96
C ILE A 272 -31.43 6.46 -25.57
N PHE A 273 -31.52 7.74 -25.17
CA PHE A 273 -31.90 8.12 -23.82
C PHE A 273 -33.42 8.15 -23.56
N ASN A 274 -34.25 8.12 -24.60
CA ASN A 274 -35.71 8.08 -24.46
C ASN A 274 -36.30 6.65 -24.61
N LYS A 275 -35.46 5.62 -24.69
CA LYS A 275 -35.88 4.22 -24.55
C LYS A 275 -36.24 3.93 -23.09
#